data_AF-A0A4R1KAP8-F1
#
_entry.id   AF-A0A4R1KAP8-F1
#
_cell.length_a   1.000
_cell.length_b   1.000
_cell.length_c   1.000
_cell.angle_alpha   90.00
_cell.angle_beta   90.00
_cell.angle_gamma   90.00
#
_symmetry.space_group_name_H-M   'P 1'
#
loop_
_entity.id
_entity.type
_entity.pdbx_description
1 polymer ?
#
loop_
_entity_poly.entity_id
_entity_poly.type
_entity_poly.pdbx_seq_one_letter_code
_entity_poly.pdbx_strand_id
1 'polypeptide(L)'
;MKLVDVLHDESLKIALVIGNGINRYHSTSDDGNNSWDKMLLALWQKYSQSASQLSAPNGISLIEFYDALDLTKRSDEINLQKEFCGLMRHWKAKEHHVAISSWAKNKGTPILTTNFEETLSANITQEITHFDSKSFTDFYPWESYFSDHKVDDPANEFAIWHINGIQRYSRSIRLGLSHYMGSVERARRLIHPGKGIRLFAGKNVNEWPGRHSWLHIIFNNDLVFIGLGLDTTEVFLRWLLIERAKYFYQFPKRRKNAYFVYADTNDLSPGQKLFFDSVRVQVIHERSYDEIYHSPWSMD
;
A
#
# COMPACT_ATOMS: atom_id res chain seq x y z
N MET A 1 -10.05 -14.23 17.39
CA MET A 1 -9.97 -12.79 17.11
C MET A 1 -10.49 -12.60 15.70
N LYS A 2 -11.45 -11.69 15.55
CA LYS A 2 -12.03 -11.27 14.28
C LYS A 2 -11.57 -9.86 13.94
N LEU A 3 -11.64 -9.49 12.67
CA LEU A 3 -11.34 -8.16 12.17
C LEU A 3 -12.22 -7.12 12.88
N VAL A 4 -13.51 -7.40 13.03
CA VAL A 4 -14.45 -6.51 13.73
C VAL A 4 -14.01 -6.21 15.17
N ASP A 5 -13.43 -7.18 15.88
CA ASP A 5 -12.93 -6.98 17.25
C ASP A 5 -11.77 -5.97 17.25
N VAL A 6 -10.87 -6.07 16.29
CA VAL A 6 -9.71 -5.17 16.16
C VAL A 6 -10.16 -3.76 15.77
N LEU A 7 -11.13 -3.63 14.86
CA LEU A 7 -11.64 -2.33 14.40
C LEU A 7 -12.42 -1.57 15.49
N HIS A 8 -12.97 -2.28 16.49
CA HIS A 8 -13.71 -1.69 17.61
C HIS A 8 -12.88 -1.53 18.89
N ASP A 9 -11.61 -1.94 18.88
CA ASP A 9 -10.72 -1.76 20.02
C ASP A 9 -10.21 -0.32 20.09
N GLU A 10 -10.90 0.50 20.91
CA GLU A 10 -10.58 1.91 21.15
C GLU A 10 -9.21 2.14 21.83
N SER A 11 -8.52 1.08 22.29
CA SER A 11 -7.14 1.19 22.78
C SER A 11 -6.11 1.22 21.64
N LEU A 12 -6.50 0.81 20.43
CA LEU A 12 -5.64 0.77 19.26
C LEU A 12 -5.70 2.09 18.49
N LYS A 13 -4.53 2.57 18.06
CA LYS A 13 -4.43 3.71 17.15
C LYS A 13 -4.32 3.19 15.72
N ILE A 14 -5.45 2.84 15.14
CA ILE A 14 -5.51 2.06 13.89
C ILE A 14 -5.01 2.88 12.69
N ALA A 15 -4.39 2.20 11.73
CA ALA A 15 -4.29 2.63 10.34
C ALA A 15 -4.59 1.43 9.43
N LEU A 16 -5.42 1.63 8.42
CA LEU A 16 -5.70 0.60 7.43
C LEU A 16 -4.57 0.58 6.38
N VAL A 17 -4.14 -0.61 5.97
CA VAL A 17 -3.21 -0.80 4.85
C VAL A 17 -3.88 -1.68 3.81
N ILE A 18 -4.37 -1.07 2.74
CA ILE A 18 -5.27 -1.70 1.77
C ILE A 18 -4.51 -2.03 0.49
N GLY A 19 -4.63 -3.27 0.04
CA GLY A 19 -4.09 -3.74 -1.23
C GLY A 19 -5.15 -3.94 -2.31
N ASN A 20 -4.73 -4.53 -3.43
CA ASN A 20 -5.58 -4.65 -4.61
C ASN A 20 -6.68 -5.72 -4.47
N GLY A 21 -6.67 -6.50 -3.40
CA GLY A 21 -7.78 -7.39 -3.05
C GLY A 21 -9.12 -6.63 -2.99
N ILE A 22 -9.10 -5.35 -2.64
CA ILE A 22 -10.30 -4.49 -2.65
C ILE A 22 -10.90 -4.37 -4.05
N ASN A 23 -10.10 -4.20 -5.11
CA ASN A 23 -10.60 -4.10 -6.48
C ASN A 23 -11.04 -5.46 -7.06
N ARG A 24 -10.58 -6.56 -6.45
CA ARG A 24 -10.89 -7.94 -6.83
C ARG A 24 -12.18 -8.46 -6.20
N TYR A 25 -12.56 -7.91 -5.04
CA TYR A 25 -13.80 -8.28 -4.39
C TYR A 25 -15.01 -7.91 -5.28
N HIS A 26 -15.87 -8.91 -5.52
CA HIS A 26 -17.04 -8.81 -6.40
C HIS A 26 -16.72 -8.25 -7.79
N SER A 27 -15.58 -8.62 -8.36
CA SER A 27 -15.27 -8.26 -9.75
C SER A 27 -15.95 -9.18 -10.75
N THR A 28 -16.64 -8.58 -11.70
CA THR A 28 -17.28 -9.22 -12.85
C THR A 28 -16.38 -9.15 -14.08
N SER A 29 -16.77 -9.81 -15.18
CA SER A 29 -16.10 -9.65 -16.47
C SER A 29 -16.12 -8.22 -17.00
N ASP A 30 -17.15 -7.45 -16.64
CA ASP A 30 -17.38 -6.08 -17.12
C ASP A 30 -16.48 -5.06 -16.41
N ASP A 31 -15.97 -5.41 -15.22
CA ASP A 31 -14.95 -4.64 -14.51
C ASP A 31 -13.56 -4.72 -15.19
N GLY A 32 -13.44 -5.57 -16.21
CA GLY A 32 -12.24 -5.73 -17.01
C GLY A 32 -11.08 -6.32 -16.21
N ASN A 33 -9.90 -5.74 -16.43
CA ASN A 33 -8.66 -6.23 -15.86
C ASN A 33 -8.34 -5.49 -14.55
N ASN A 34 -8.63 -6.11 -13.42
CA ASN A 34 -8.48 -5.55 -12.08
C ASN A 34 -7.36 -6.21 -11.26
N SER A 35 -6.44 -6.90 -11.93
CA SER A 35 -5.34 -7.61 -11.28
C SER A 35 -4.01 -7.21 -11.91
N TRP A 36 -3.01 -6.94 -11.07
CA TRP A 36 -1.71 -6.42 -11.52
C TRP A 36 -0.99 -7.37 -12.48
N ASP A 37 -1.06 -8.68 -12.24
CA ASP A 37 -0.50 -9.72 -13.11
C ASP A 37 -1.10 -9.66 -14.51
N LYS A 38 -2.44 -9.66 -14.60
CA LYS A 38 -3.15 -9.55 -15.87
C LYS A 38 -2.84 -8.23 -16.57
N MET A 39 -2.71 -7.12 -15.85
CA MET A 39 -2.38 -5.82 -16.46
C MET A 39 -0.98 -5.82 -17.05
N LEU A 40 0.00 -6.39 -16.34
CA LEU A 40 1.37 -6.54 -16.85
C LEU A 40 1.43 -7.50 -18.03
N LEU A 41 0.64 -8.57 -18.05
CA LEU A 41 0.51 -9.45 -19.21
C LEU A 41 -0.07 -8.71 -20.43
N ALA A 42 -1.06 -7.83 -20.24
CA ALA A 42 -1.61 -7.02 -21.33
C ALA A 42 -0.55 -6.08 -21.92
N LEU A 43 0.28 -5.45 -21.06
CA LEU A 43 1.41 -4.64 -21.52
C LEU A 43 2.47 -5.50 -22.23
N TRP A 44 2.76 -6.69 -21.71
CA TRP A 44 3.70 -7.63 -22.34
C TRP A 44 3.25 -7.99 -23.75
N GLN A 45 2.00 -8.41 -23.91
CA GLN A 45 1.43 -8.74 -25.23
C GLN A 45 1.48 -7.57 -26.21
N LYS A 46 1.29 -6.34 -25.71
CA LYS A 46 1.27 -5.13 -26.55
C LYS A 46 2.67 -4.65 -26.96
N TYR A 47 3.68 -4.83 -26.10
CA TYR A 47 4.96 -4.15 -26.24
C TYR A 47 6.20 -5.04 -26.26
N SER A 48 6.12 -6.29 -25.82
CA SER A 48 7.26 -7.22 -25.86
C SER A 48 7.58 -7.63 -27.30
N GLN A 49 8.87 -7.82 -27.58
CA GLN A 49 9.34 -8.47 -28.81
C GLN A 49 9.33 -10.00 -28.71
N SER A 50 9.14 -10.55 -27.50
CA SER A 50 9.14 -11.98 -27.23
C SER A 50 7.77 -12.61 -27.48
N ALA A 51 7.74 -13.95 -27.54
CA ALA A 51 6.48 -14.70 -27.64
C ALA A 51 5.48 -14.30 -26.54
N SER A 52 4.20 -14.36 -26.90
CA SER A 52 3.09 -14.09 -25.98
C SER A 52 3.18 -14.99 -24.74
N GLN A 53 3.09 -14.39 -23.56
CA GLN A 53 3.06 -15.08 -22.28
C GLN A 53 1.62 -15.14 -21.76
N LEU A 54 1.25 -16.27 -21.14
CA LEU A 54 -0.05 -16.45 -20.45
C LEU A 54 0.03 -16.13 -18.95
N SER A 55 1.24 -16.17 -18.39
CA SER A 55 1.55 -15.82 -17.00
C SER A 55 2.99 -15.30 -16.93
N ALA A 56 3.37 -14.70 -15.81
CA ALA A 56 4.78 -14.52 -15.52
C ALA A 56 5.46 -15.92 -15.56
N PRO A 57 6.61 -16.07 -16.24
CA PRO A 57 7.33 -17.34 -16.29
C PRO A 57 7.71 -17.85 -14.89
N ASN A 58 7.89 -19.16 -14.73
CA ASN A 58 8.39 -19.69 -13.47
C ASN A 58 9.83 -19.20 -13.21
N GLY A 59 10.13 -18.81 -11.97
CA GLY A 59 11.45 -18.32 -11.57
C GLY A 59 11.64 -16.80 -11.67
N ILE A 60 10.62 -16.03 -12.05
CA ILE A 60 10.65 -14.56 -12.02
C ILE A 60 9.47 -14.02 -11.20
N SER A 61 9.71 -13.03 -10.35
CA SER A 61 8.64 -12.33 -9.64
C SER A 61 7.89 -11.37 -10.57
N LEU A 62 6.70 -10.91 -10.16
CA LEU A 62 5.93 -9.96 -10.96
C LEU A 62 6.67 -8.62 -11.17
N ILE A 63 7.49 -8.21 -10.19
CA ILE A 63 8.28 -6.98 -10.23
C ILE A 63 9.49 -7.10 -11.17
N GLU A 64 10.10 -8.28 -11.22
CA GLU A 64 11.16 -8.57 -12.19
C GLU A 64 10.56 -8.78 -13.59
N PHE A 65 9.34 -9.32 -13.69
CA PHE A 65 8.61 -9.42 -14.96
C PHE A 65 8.35 -8.05 -15.59
N TYR A 66 8.00 -7.05 -14.78
CA TYR A 66 7.92 -5.66 -15.23
C TYR A 66 9.29 -5.15 -15.73
N ASP A 67 10.37 -5.36 -14.96
CA ASP A 67 11.71 -4.90 -15.36
C ASP A 67 12.18 -5.58 -16.66
N ALA A 68 11.89 -6.87 -16.84
CA ALA A 68 12.15 -7.59 -18.09
C ALA A 68 11.35 -7.01 -19.26
N LEU A 69 10.08 -6.65 -19.07
CA LEU A 69 9.30 -5.97 -20.10
C LEU A 69 9.91 -4.62 -20.44
N ASP A 70 10.32 -3.83 -19.45
CA ASP A 70 10.91 -2.52 -19.68
C ASP A 70 12.23 -2.59 -20.45
N LEU A 71 13.03 -3.64 -20.24
CA LEU A 71 14.28 -3.86 -20.97
C LEU A 71 14.08 -4.40 -22.40
N THR A 72 13.00 -5.15 -22.63
CA THR A 72 12.74 -5.86 -23.90
C THR A 72 11.64 -5.22 -24.75
N LYS A 73 11.08 -4.10 -24.31
CA LYS A 73 10.03 -3.39 -25.03
C LYS A 73 10.51 -2.98 -26.41
N ARG A 74 9.60 -3.00 -27.38
CA ARG A 74 9.92 -2.74 -28.80
C ARG A 74 10.47 -1.35 -29.13
N SER A 75 10.32 -0.37 -28.23
CA SER A 75 10.82 1.00 -28.38
C SER A 75 11.03 1.67 -27.02
N ASP A 76 12.14 2.39 -26.86
CA ASP A 76 12.47 3.16 -25.65
C ASP A 76 11.56 4.38 -25.42
N GLU A 77 10.81 4.81 -26.43
CA GLU A 77 9.83 5.89 -26.30
C GLU A 77 8.59 5.49 -25.50
N ILE A 78 8.35 4.19 -25.34
CA ILE A 78 7.20 3.67 -24.59
C ILE A 78 7.42 3.86 -23.10
N ASN A 79 6.59 4.68 -22.47
CA ASN A 79 6.54 4.82 -21.02
C ASN A 79 5.55 3.81 -20.42
N LEU A 80 6.08 2.67 -19.93
CA LEU A 80 5.25 1.60 -19.37
C LEU A 80 4.43 2.02 -18.15
N GLN A 81 4.92 2.93 -17.31
CA GLN A 81 4.14 3.43 -16.17
C GLN A 81 2.89 4.20 -16.64
N LYS A 82 3.00 5.03 -17.68
CA LYS A 82 1.86 5.74 -18.28
C LYS A 82 0.86 4.78 -18.90
N GLU A 83 1.35 3.76 -19.61
CA GLU A 83 0.50 2.72 -20.20
C GLU A 83 -0.23 1.93 -19.12
N PHE A 84 0.46 1.58 -18.03
CA PHE A 84 -0.13 0.91 -16.88
C PHE A 84 -1.24 1.76 -16.23
N CYS A 85 -1.00 3.06 -15.99
CA CYS A 85 -2.03 3.98 -15.51
C CYS A 85 -3.22 4.09 -16.48
N GLY A 86 -2.99 3.93 -17.78
CA GLY A 86 -4.05 3.92 -18.80
C GLY A 86 -5.03 2.76 -18.63
N LEU A 87 -4.54 1.58 -18.26
CA LEU A 87 -5.36 0.37 -18.06
C LEU A 87 -6.37 0.51 -16.91
N MET A 88 -6.10 1.38 -15.93
CA MET A 88 -6.98 1.60 -14.78
C MET A 88 -7.78 2.91 -14.85
N ARG A 89 -7.74 3.65 -15.98
CA ARG A 89 -8.39 4.98 -16.12
C ARG A 89 -9.89 4.99 -15.87
N HIS A 90 -10.56 3.88 -16.13
CA HIS A 90 -12.02 3.76 -16.03
C HIS A 90 -12.49 3.01 -14.79
N TRP A 91 -11.58 2.67 -13.87
CA TRP A 91 -11.97 2.03 -12.62
C TRP A 91 -12.81 2.99 -11.79
N LYS A 92 -13.86 2.45 -11.17
CA LYS A 92 -14.79 3.20 -10.34
C LYS A 92 -14.87 2.59 -8.96
N ALA A 93 -15.09 3.44 -7.97
CA ALA A 93 -15.37 3.00 -6.62
C ALA A 93 -16.62 2.11 -6.61
N LYS A 94 -16.51 0.98 -5.91
CA LYS A 94 -17.62 0.09 -5.56
C LYS A 94 -18.10 0.37 -4.14
N GLU A 95 -19.24 -0.18 -3.77
CA GLU A 95 -19.88 0.05 -2.46
C GLU A 95 -18.93 -0.15 -1.27
N HIS A 96 -18.14 -1.22 -1.27
CA HIS A 96 -17.18 -1.48 -0.19
C HIS A 96 -16.02 -0.49 -0.14
N HIS A 97 -15.62 0.14 -1.25
CA HIS A 97 -14.63 1.22 -1.22
C HIS A 97 -15.18 2.42 -0.45
N VAL A 98 -16.43 2.77 -0.74
CA VAL A 98 -17.15 3.88 -0.11
C VAL A 98 -17.42 3.59 1.36
N ALA A 99 -17.83 2.37 1.71
CA ALA A 99 -18.07 1.97 3.10
C ALA A 99 -16.79 2.06 3.94
N ILE A 100 -15.68 1.51 3.45
CA ILE A 100 -14.38 1.53 4.14
C ILE A 100 -13.86 2.97 4.32
N SER A 101 -13.89 3.78 3.26
CA SER A 101 -13.41 5.16 3.32
C SER A 101 -14.27 6.04 4.24
N SER A 102 -15.60 5.82 4.24
CA SER A 102 -16.53 6.54 5.11
C SER A 102 -16.33 6.14 6.58
N TRP A 103 -16.17 4.85 6.87
CA TRP A 103 -15.84 4.36 8.21
C TRP A 103 -14.55 4.98 8.73
N ALA A 104 -13.49 4.94 7.90
CA ALA A 104 -12.19 5.47 8.27
C ALA A 104 -12.25 6.99 8.52
N LYS A 105 -12.98 7.73 7.68
CA LYS A 105 -13.22 9.16 7.88
C LYS A 105 -13.95 9.43 9.19
N ASN A 106 -15.03 8.73 9.47
CA ASN A 106 -15.82 8.89 10.70
C ASN A 106 -15.00 8.59 11.96
N LYS A 107 -14.04 7.66 11.87
CA LYS A 107 -13.13 7.29 12.96
C LYS A 107 -11.82 8.11 12.99
N GLY A 108 -11.62 9.07 12.08
CA GLY A 108 -10.34 9.80 11.98
C GLY A 108 -9.14 8.90 11.67
N THR A 109 -9.37 7.74 11.05
CA THR A 109 -8.38 6.68 10.84
C THR A 109 -7.67 6.84 9.49
N PRO A 110 -6.34 6.95 9.43
CA PRO A 110 -5.65 7.04 8.15
C PRO A 110 -5.72 5.72 7.36
N ILE A 111 -5.78 5.85 6.03
CA ILE A 111 -5.71 4.75 5.08
C ILE A 111 -4.41 4.87 4.28
N LEU A 112 -3.60 3.82 4.30
CA LEU A 112 -2.51 3.60 3.37
C LEU A 112 -2.96 2.61 2.30
N THR A 113 -2.66 2.87 1.03
CA THR A 113 -2.95 1.92 -0.05
C THR A 113 -1.72 1.65 -0.90
N THR A 114 -1.58 0.41 -1.35
CA THR A 114 -0.59 0.04 -2.38
C THR A 114 -1.14 0.20 -3.79
N ASN A 115 -2.42 0.51 -3.91
CA ASN A 115 -3.06 0.70 -5.19
C ASN A 115 -2.76 2.10 -5.74
N PHE A 116 -2.96 2.29 -7.04
CA PHE A 116 -2.50 3.49 -7.75
C PHE A 116 -3.67 4.42 -8.10
N GLU A 117 -4.79 3.83 -8.48
CA GLU A 117 -6.08 4.44 -8.73
C GLU A 117 -6.70 5.03 -7.46
N GLU A 118 -7.67 5.91 -7.66
CA GLU A 118 -8.22 6.77 -6.61
C GLU A 118 -9.64 6.33 -6.18
N THR A 119 -9.93 5.02 -6.26
CA THR A 119 -11.26 4.49 -5.93
C THR A 119 -11.63 4.66 -4.46
N LEU A 120 -10.65 4.60 -3.55
CA LEU A 120 -10.86 4.83 -2.12
C LEU A 120 -11.19 6.28 -1.76
N SER A 121 -10.69 7.26 -2.54
CA SER A 121 -10.93 8.69 -2.29
C SER A 121 -12.14 9.24 -3.03
N ALA A 122 -12.77 8.46 -3.91
CA ALA A 122 -13.82 8.91 -4.83
C ALA A 122 -15.03 9.58 -4.15
N ASN A 123 -15.43 9.15 -2.95
CA ASN A 123 -16.52 9.73 -2.16
C ASN A 123 -16.05 10.78 -1.14
N ILE A 124 -14.74 11.03 -1.06
CA ILE A 124 -14.12 11.95 -0.10
C ILE A 124 -13.74 13.25 -0.80
N THR A 125 -12.87 13.15 -1.82
CA THR A 125 -12.35 14.29 -2.56
C THR A 125 -11.73 13.83 -3.88
N GLN A 126 -11.76 14.70 -4.89
CA GLN A 126 -11.00 14.49 -6.13
C GLN A 126 -9.61 15.15 -6.09
N GLU A 127 -9.35 16.00 -5.10
CA GLU A 127 -8.14 16.81 -5.00
C GLU A 127 -7.00 16.07 -4.30
N ILE A 128 -5.76 16.26 -4.78
CA ILE A 128 -4.55 15.88 -4.06
C ILE A 128 -4.08 17.08 -3.26
N THR A 129 -3.89 16.89 -1.97
CA THR A 129 -3.23 17.88 -1.11
C THR A 129 -1.79 17.45 -0.86
N HIS A 130 -0.88 18.43 -0.77
CA HIS A 130 0.52 18.23 -0.45
C HIS A 130 0.86 18.96 0.86
N PHE A 131 1.58 18.30 1.77
CA PHE A 131 2.05 18.97 3.00
C PHE A 131 2.98 20.16 2.70
N ASP A 132 3.96 19.95 1.82
CA ASP A 132 4.84 20.99 1.30
C ASP A 132 4.72 21.08 -0.23
N SER A 133 3.91 22.02 -0.71
CA SER A 133 3.73 22.26 -2.14
C SER A 133 4.97 22.88 -2.82
N LYS A 134 5.89 23.49 -2.06
CA LYS A 134 7.07 24.18 -2.63
C LYS A 134 8.20 23.21 -2.96
N SER A 135 8.34 22.12 -2.21
CA SER A 135 9.35 21.08 -2.44
C SER A 135 8.78 19.82 -3.11
N PHE A 136 7.51 19.86 -3.52
CA PHE A 136 6.81 18.73 -4.10
C PHE A 136 7.50 18.16 -5.35
N THR A 137 7.55 16.83 -5.40
CA THR A 137 7.89 16.06 -6.60
C THR A 137 6.88 14.92 -6.77
N ASP A 138 6.40 14.76 -8.00
CA ASP A 138 5.54 13.66 -8.42
C ASP A 138 6.30 12.33 -8.55
N PHE A 139 7.63 12.29 -8.31
CA PHE A 139 8.40 11.05 -8.33
C PHE A 139 8.28 10.30 -7.00
N TYR A 140 8.24 11.00 -5.87
CA TYR A 140 7.95 10.41 -4.55
C TYR A 140 6.93 11.28 -3.81
N PRO A 141 5.65 11.21 -4.18
CA PRO A 141 4.58 12.02 -3.60
C PRO A 141 4.19 11.52 -2.18
N TRP A 142 5.17 11.17 -1.34
CA TRP A 142 4.95 10.52 -0.03
C TRP A 142 4.27 11.43 1.00
N GLU A 143 4.32 12.74 0.75
CA GLU A 143 3.67 13.80 1.53
C GLU A 143 2.36 14.28 0.87
N SER A 144 1.88 13.54 -0.13
CA SER A 144 0.64 13.82 -0.84
C SER A 144 -0.46 12.88 -0.36
N TYR A 145 -1.65 13.44 -0.16
CA TYR A 145 -2.79 12.73 0.42
C TYR A 145 -4.12 13.22 -0.15
N PHE A 146 -5.15 12.43 0.08
CA PHE A 146 -6.54 12.76 -0.22
C PHE A 146 -7.30 12.89 1.09
N SER A 147 -7.85 14.07 1.35
CA SER A 147 -8.71 14.36 2.49
C SER A 147 -9.61 15.55 2.16
N ASP A 148 -10.71 15.70 2.88
CA ASP A 148 -11.63 16.84 2.78
C ASP A 148 -11.22 18.02 3.67
N HIS A 149 -10.14 17.86 4.44
CA HIS A 149 -9.54 18.89 5.26
C HIS A 149 -8.01 18.84 5.12
N LYS A 150 -7.36 19.90 5.61
CA LYS A 150 -5.91 19.93 5.73
C LYS A 150 -5.49 19.09 6.94
N VAL A 151 -4.58 18.15 6.71
CA VAL A 151 -4.00 17.28 7.74
C VAL A 151 -2.74 17.95 8.31
N ASP A 152 -2.58 17.91 9.63
CA ASP A 152 -1.39 18.39 10.33
C ASP A 152 -0.56 17.23 10.93
N ASP A 153 -1.22 16.17 11.39
CA ASP A 153 -0.62 14.94 11.92
C ASP A 153 -1.14 13.69 11.18
N PRO A 154 -0.37 13.16 10.20
CA PRO A 154 -0.77 11.98 9.42
C PRO A 154 -1.17 10.76 10.26
N ALA A 155 -0.63 10.61 11.47
CA ALA A 155 -0.88 9.44 12.30
C ALA A 155 -2.21 9.53 13.05
N ASN A 156 -2.75 10.73 13.30
CA ASN A 156 -3.92 10.96 14.16
C ASN A 156 -5.17 11.45 13.40
N GLU A 157 -5.05 11.67 12.10
CA GLU A 157 -6.12 12.26 11.30
C GLU A 157 -6.44 11.40 10.07
N PHE A 158 -7.66 11.53 9.58
CA PHE A 158 -8.08 10.85 8.36
C PHE A 158 -7.42 11.46 7.13
N ALA A 159 -6.73 10.60 6.38
CA ALA A 159 -6.31 10.86 5.01
C ALA A 159 -6.01 9.53 4.31
N ILE A 160 -6.11 9.54 2.98
CA ILE A 160 -5.76 8.41 2.13
C ILE A 160 -4.41 8.69 1.46
N TRP A 161 -3.50 7.73 1.56
CA TRP A 161 -2.11 7.86 1.13
C TRP A 161 -1.70 6.70 0.23
N HIS A 162 -0.99 6.99 -0.86
CA HIS A 162 -0.57 5.98 -1.83
C HIS A 162 0.92 5.64 -1.69
N ILE A 163 1.21 4.42 -1.25
CA ILE A 163 2.59 3.95 -0.99
C ILE A 163 3.35 3.73 -2.29
N ASN A 164 2.70 3.09 -3.27
CA ASN A 164 3.35 2.68 -4.52
C ASN A 164 3.23 3.71 -5.65
N GLY A 165 2.66 4.87 -5.38
CA GLY A 165 2.44 5.95 -6.36
C GLY A 165 0.97 6.19 -6.64
N ILE A 166 0.70 7.33 -7.27
CA ILE A 166 -0.64 7.83 -7.59
C ILE A 166 -0.81 7.80 -9.11
N GLN A 167 -1.93 7.29 -9.61
CA GLN A 167 -2.22 7.13 -11.04
C GLN A 167 -2.02 8.42 -11.84
N ARG A 168 -2.42 9.57 -11.27
CA ARG A 168 -2.23 10.90 -11.86
C ARG A 168 -0.76 11.32 -12.01
N TYR A 169 0.14 10.70 -11.24
CA TYR A 169 1.57 10.93 -11.26
C TYR A 169 2.29 9.67 -11.76
N SER A 170 2.25 9.42 -13.07
CA SER A 170 2.80 8.18 -13.65
C SER A 170 4.27 7.92 -13.25
N ARG A 171 5.07 8.97 -13.02
CA ARG A 171 6.47 8.85 -12.57
C ARG A 171 6.63 8.26 -11.16
N SER A 172 5.60 8.39 -10.32
CA SER A 172 5.58 7.83 -8.96
C SER A 172 5.36 6.32 -8.92
N ILE A 173 4.83 5.73 -10.00
CA ILE A 173 4.35 4.35 -10.02
C ILE A 173 5.51 3.37 -9.79
N ARG A 174 5.34 2.46 -8.84
CA ARG A 174 6.32 1.41 -8.50
C ARG A 174 5.78 0.06 -8.91
N LEU A 175 6.36 -0.48 -9.98
CA LEU A 175 6.00 -1.79 -10.55
C LEU A 175 7.19 -2.75 -10.69
N GLY A 176 8.41 -2.20 -10.62
CA GLY A 176 9.66 -2.90 -10.92
C GLY A 176 10.51 -3.11 -9.68
N LEU A 177 11.41 -4.09 -9.70
CA LEU A 177 12.32 -4.32 -8.58
C LEU A 177 13.21 -3.09 -8.35
N SER A 178 13.76 -2.51 -9.43
CA SER A 178 14.59 -1.30 -9.35
C SER A 178 13.83 -0.11 -8.76
N HIS A 179 12.54 0.02 -9.10
CA HIS A 179 11.66 1.03 -8.53
C HIS A 179 11.52 0.87 -7.01
N TYR A 180 11.28 -0.34 -6.53
CA TYR A 180 11.19 -0.62 -5.10
C TYR A 180 12.52 -0.43 -4.37
N MET A 181 13.65 -0.76 -4.99
CA MET A 181 14.97 -0.49 -4.41
C MET A 181 15.23 1.01 -4.23
N GLY A 182 14.81 1.85 -5.18
CA GLY A 182 14.84 3.31 -5.03
C GLY A 182 13.97 3.80 -3.85
N SER A 183 12.78 3.23 -3.68
CA SER A 183 11.92 3.52 -2.52
C SER A 183 12.58 3.10 -1.20
N VAL A 184 13.21 1.93 -1.14
CA VAL A 184 13.98 1.46 0.04
C VAL A 184 15.12 2.44 0.36
N GLU A 185 15.88 2.85 -0.64
CA GLU A 185 16.99 3.79 -0.47
C GLU A 185 16.50 5.13 0.12
N ARG A 186 15.44 5.70 -0.46
CA ARG A 186 14.83 6.95 0.03
C ARG A 186 14.33 6.81 1.46
N ALA A 187 13.57 5.76 1.76
CA ALA A 187 13.02 5.54 3.10
C ALA A 187 14.16 5.35 4.13
N ARG A 188 15.20 4.58 3.78
CA ARG A 188 16.37 4.37 4.63
C ARG A 188 17.05 5.69 5.02
N ARG A 189 17.19 6.65 4.09
CA ARG A 189 17.78 7.97 4.38
C ARG A 189 16.97 8.78 5.41
N LEU A 190 15.65 8.58 5.47
CA LEU A 190 14.77 9.23 6.45
C LEU A 190 14.76 8.50 7.82
N ILE A 191 14.82 7.17 7.79
CA ILE A 191 14.63 6.30 8.97
C ILE A 191 15.94 6.12 9.76
N HIS A 192 17.04 5.75 9.09
CA HIS A 192 18.28 5.28 9.71
C HIS A 192 19.28 6.39 10.06
N PRO A 193 20.23 6.15 10.99
CA PRO A 193 21.14 7.18 11.51
C PRO A 193 22.04 7.87 10.47
N GLY A 194 22.37 9.13 10.78
CA GLY A 194 23.35 10.01 10.13
C GLY A 194 23.29 11.38 10.83
N LYS A 195 23.93 12.45 10.31
CA LYS A 195 23.86 13.77 10.95
C LYS A 195 22.39 14.28 10.98
N GLY A 196 21.88 14.72 12.15
CA GLY A 196 20.53 15.33 12.34
C GLY A 196 19.53 14.55 13.24
N ILE A 197 18.31 15.09 13.40
CA ILE A 197 17.17 14.44 14.07
C ILE A 197 16.62 13.36 13.12
N ARG A 198 16.60 12.09 13.54
CA ARG A 198 16.11 10.95 12.74
C ARG A 198 15.29 10.00 13.58
N LEU A 199 14.48 9.15 12.95
CA LEU A 199 13.55 8.25 13.67
C LEU A 199 14.28 7.35 14.67
N PHE A 200 15.37 6.69 14.25
CA PHE A 200 16.18 5.82 15.10
C PHE A 200 17.05 6.55 16.13
N ALA A 201 17.14 7.89 16.09
CA ALA A 201 17.85 8.66 17.11
C ALA A 201 17.09 8.70 18.44
N GLY A 202 15.82 8.28 18.46
CA GLY A 202 15.03 8.15 19.68
C GLY A 202 14.57 9.48 20.28
N LYS A 203 14.92 10.64 19.70
CA LYS A 203 14.48 11.97 20.13
C LYS A 203 13.41 12.51 19.18
N ASN A 204 12.37 13.14 19.73
CA ASN A 204 11.31 13.86 19.02
C ASN A 204 10.78 13.14 17.77
N VAL A 205 10.05 12.03 17.96
CA VAL A 205 9.40 11.26 16.88
C VAL A 205 8.46 12.12 16.04
N ASN A 206 8.00 13.25 16.58
CA ASN A 206 7.12 14.19 15.91
C ASN A 206 7.88 15.26 15.10
N GLU A 207 9.22 15.20 15.05
CA GLU A 207 10.07 16.20 14.37
C GLU A 207 11.01 15.56 13.34
N TRP A 208 10.95 14.24 13.14
CA TRP A 208 11.79 13.57 12.16
C TRP A 208 11.41 13.96 10.72
N PRO A 209 12.35 13.89 9.75
CA PRO A 209 12.12 14.34 8.38
C PRO A 209 10.94 13.69 7.64
N GLY A 210 10.52 12.50 8.04
CA GLY A 210 9.37 11.81 7.41
C GLY A 210 8.03 12.04 8.09
N ARG A 211 7.93 12.94 9.08
CA ARG A 211 6.71 13.14 9.91
C ARG A 211 5.47 13.54 9.13
N HIS A 212 5.63 14.19 7.98
CA HIS A 212 4.55 14.64 7.11
C HIS A 212 4.17 13.63 6.02
N SER A 213 4.79 12.45 6.05
CA SER A 213 4.57 11.40 5.06
C SER A 213 3.82 10.21 5.65
N TRP A 214 3.31 9.36 4.77
CA TRP A 214 2.72 8.08 5.18
C TRP A 214 3.69 7.15 5.94
N LEU A 215 5.01 7.36 5.85
CA LEU A 215 5.95 6.62 6.69
C LEU A 215 5.70 6.90 8.17
N HIS A 216 5.25 8.11 8.53
CA HIS A 216 4.95 8.44 9.93
C HIS A 216 3.86 7.51 10.50
N ILE A 217 2.84 7.21 9.69
CA ILE A 217 1.75 6.28 10.01
C ILE A 217 2.31 4.86 10.23
N ILE A 218 3.17 4.38 9.32
CA ILE A 218 3.81 3.05 9.42
C ILE A 218 4.56 2.84 10.72
N PHE A 219 5.10 3.88 11.38
CA PHE A 219 5.83 3.74 12.65
C PHE A 219 5.03 4.12 13.90
N ASN A 220 3.87 4.77 13.77
CA ASN A 220 3.13 5.33 14.91
C ASN A 220 1.69 4.82 15.07
N ASN A 221 1.18 4.01 14.13
CA ASN A 221 -0.15 3.41 14.19
C ASN A 221 -0.07 1.88 14.36
N ASP A 222 -1.13 1.29 14.89
CA ASP A 222 -1.45 -0.13 14.86
C ASP A 222 -1.97 -0.47 13.45
N LEU A 223 -1.26 -1.34 12.71
CA LEU A 223 -1.52 -1.54 11.28
C LEU A 223 -2.49 -2.70 11.03
N VAL A 224 -3.50 -2.51 10.18
CA VAL A 224 -4.42 -3.58 9.75
C VAL A 224 -4.30 -3.76 8.24
N PHE A 225 -3.66 -4.85 7.81
CA PHE A 225 -3.43 -5.16 6.40
C PHE A 225 -4.62 -5.95 5.82
N ILE A 226 -5.22 -5.41 4.76
CA ILE A 226 -6.41 -5.97 4.09
C ILE A 226 -6.16 -6.00 2.57
N GLY A 227 -6.48 -7.11 1.90
CA GLY A 227 -6.39 -7.20 0.45
C GLY A 227 -4.97 -7.22 -0.11
N LEU A 228 -4.00 -7.60 0.72
CA LEU A 228 -2.59 -7.81 0.35
C LEU A 228 -2.24 -9.29 0.49
N GLY A 229 -1.30 -9.78 -0.32
CA GLY A 229 -0.69 -11.09 -0.08
C GLY A 229 0.39 -11.02 0.99
N LEU A 230 1.12 -9.89 1.02
CA LEU A 230 2.38 -9.72 1.76
C LEU A 230 3.32 -10.92 1.55
N ASP A 231 3.31 -11.46 0.34
CA ASP A 231 4.20 -12.51 -0.13
C ASP A 231 5.54 -11.91 -0.58
N THR A 232 6.38 -12.69 -1.24
CA THR A 232 7.70 -12.24 -1.67
C THR A 232 7.69 -11.06 -2.64
N THR A 233 6.55 -10.70 -3.23
CA THR A 233 6.41 -9.61 -4.21
C THR A 233 6.21 -8.23 -3.57
N GLU A 234 5.63 -8.12 -2.36
CA GLU A 234 5.50 -6.85 -1.64
C GLU A 234 6.81 -6.43 -0.92
N VAL A 235 7.92 -6.47 -1.65
CA VAL A 235 9.30 -6.28 -1.15
C VAL A 235 9.45 -5.02 -0.29
N PHE A 236 8.88 -3.89 -0.73
CA PHE A 236 9.02 -2.62 -0.01
C PHE A 236 8.25 -2.59 1.32
N LEU A 237 7.01 -3.08 1.35
CA LEU A 237 6.23 -3.20 2.59
C LEU A 237 6.87 -4.20 3.56
N ARG A 238 7.37 -5.34 3.05
CA ARG A 238 8.08 -6.32 3.89
C ARG A 238 9.36 -5.75 4.48
N TRP A 239 10.12 -4.98 3.69
CA TRP A 239 11.27 -4.25 4.20
C TRP A 239 10.88 -3.24 5.29
N LEU A 240 9.81 -2.46 5.09
CA LEU A 240 9.30 -1.53 6.09
C LEU A 240 8.86 -2.23 7.40
N LEU A 241 8.23 -3.39 7.31
CA LEU A 241 7.85 -4.20 8.49
C LEU A 241 9.08 -4.69 9.26
N ILE A 242 10.14 -5.10 8.57
CA ILE A 242 11.42 -5.45 9.20
C ILE A 242 12.00 -4.24 9.92
N GLU A 243 12.01 -3.06 9.28
CA GLU A 243 12.53 -1.84 9.91
C GLU A 243 11.68 -1.37 11.09
N ARG A 244 10.35 -1.51 11.00
CA ARG A 244 9.42 -1.28 12.12
C ARG A 244 9.67 -2.24 13.28
N ALA A 245 9.89 -3.52 13.01
CA ALA A 245 10.22 -4.49 14.05
C ALA A 245 11.54 -4.16 14.76
N LYS A 246 12.59 -3.78 14.00
CA LYS A 246 13.87 -3.30 14.55
C LYS A 246 13.69 -2.04 15.41
N TYR A 247 12.90 -1.08 14.92
CA TYR A 247 12.60 0.15 15.65
C TYR A 247 11.93 -0.15 17.01
N PHE A 248 10.96 -1.07 17.06
CA PHE A 248 10.30 -1.45 18.31
C PHE A 248 11.11 -2.39 19.20
N TYR A 249 12.11 -3.08 18.66
CA TYR A 249 13.10 -3.75 19.48
C TYR A 249 13.96 -2.72 20.22
N GLN A 250 14.40 -1.66 19.53
CA GLN A 250 15.19 -0.59 20.14
C GLN A 250 14.38 0.31 21.08
N PHE A 251 13.10 0.57 20.77
CA PHE A 251 12.21 1.40 21.57
C PHE A 251 10.93 0.66 21.99
N PRO A 252 11.00 -0.31 22.92
CA PRO A 252 9.86 -1.17 23.26
C PRO A 252 8.61 -0.43 23.72
N LYS A 253 8.75 0.71 24.40
CA LYS A 253 7.63 1.54 24.88
C LYS A 253 6.83 2.22 23.76
N ARG A 254 7.37 2.27 22.53
CA ARG A 254 6.72 2.87 21.35
C ARG A 254 6.01 1.85 20.48
N ARG A 255 6.02 0.59 20.91
CA ARG A 255 5.50 -0.53 20.12
C ARG A 255 4.05 -0.30 19.74
N LYS A 256 3.77 -0.67 18.50
CA LYS A 256 2.44 -0.71 17.91
C LYS A 256 2.22 -2.08 17.27
N ASN A 257 0.98 -2.52 17.24
CA ASN A 257 0.58 -3.81 16.71
C ASN A 257 0.54 -3.80 15.18
N ALA A 258 0.43 -5.00 14.61
CA ALA A 258 0.16 -5.20 13.20
C ALA A 258 -0.67 -6.47 13.03
N TYR A 259 -1.68 -6.42 12.18
CA TYR A 259 -2.62 -7.48 11.91
C TYR A 259 -2.70 -7.75 10.42
N PHE A 260 -2.60 -9.01 10.01
CA PHE A 260 -2.77 -9.43 8.62
C PHE A 260 -4.08 -10.20 8.49
N VAL A 261 -5.01 -9.67 7.68
CA VAL A 261 -6.35 -10.23 7.50
C VAL A 261 -6.43 -10.95 6.17
N TYR A 262 -6.86 -12.20 6.18
CA TYR A 262 -7.09 -13.00 4.99
C TYR A 262 -8.28 -13.94 5.15
N ALA A 263 -8.90 -14.33 4.02
CA ALA A 263 -10.02 -15.25 3.97
C ALA A 263 -9.81 -16.40 2.96
N ASP A 264 -8.56 -16.61 2.52
CA ASP A 264 -8.26 -17.73 1.63
C ASP A 264 -8.52 -19.05 2.36
N THR A 265 -9.04 -20.04 1.62
CA THR A 265 -9.18 -21.41 2.09
C THR A 265 -7.83 -22.10 2.25
N ASN A 266 -6.80 -21.63 1.52
CA ASN A 266 -5.46 -22.14 1.66
C ASN A 266 -4.78 -21.55 2.89
N ASP A 267 -4.08 -22.42 3.61
CA ASP A 267 -3.20 -22.03 4.69
C ASP A 267 -2.07 -21.13 4.18
N LEU A 268 -1.67 -20.15 5.00
CA LEU A 268 -0.46 -19.38 4.72
C LEU A 268 0.75 -20.29 4.57
N SER A 269 1.58 -20.00 3.58
CA SER A 269 2.82 -20.75 3.36
C SER A 269 3.72 -20.71 4.60
N PRO A 270 4.57 -21.73 4.83
CA PRO A 270 5.54 -21.71 5.93
C PRO A 270 6.41 -20.45 5.96
N GLY A 271 6.79 -19.94 4.78
CA GLY A 271 7.57 -18.70 4.65
C GLY A 271 6.80 -17.44 5.07
N GLN A 272 5.50 -17.36 4.78
CA GLN A 272 4.66 -16.26 5.27
C GLN A 272 4.50 -16.31 6.79
N LYS A 273 4.19 -17.49 7.34
CA LYS A 273 4.06 -17.71 8.80
C LYS A 273 5.35 -17.28 9.52
N LEU A 274 6.50 -17.80 9.07
CA LEU A 274 7.82 -17.42 9.61
C LEU A 274 8.06 -15.91 9.54
N PHE A 275 7.75 -15.28 8.40
CA PHE A 275 7.95 -13.84 8.25
C PHE A 275 7.07 -13.04 9.21
N PHE A 276 5.77 -13.32 9.25
CA PHE A 276 4.82 -12.63 10.12
C PHE A 276 5.19 -12.77 11.59
N ASP A 277 5.56 -13.97 12.04
CA ASP A 277 6.04 -14.20 13.41
C ASP A 277 7.29 -13.36 13.72
N SER A 278 8.26 -13.33 12.78
CA SER A 278 9.51 -12.60 12.94
C SER A 278 9.33 -11.08 13.06
N VAL A 279 8.36 -10.51 12.32
CA VAL A 279 8.02 -9.07 12.39
C VAL A 279 6.86 -8.77 13.35
N ARG A 280 6.36 -9.78 14.08
CA ARG A 280 5.24 -9.71 15.03
C ARG A 280 3.95 -9.18 14.43
N VAL A 281 3.61 -9.64 13.23
CA VAL A 281 2.31 -9.44 12.60
C VAL A 281 1.40 -10.59 13.03
N GLN A 282 0.29 -10.26 13.68
CA GLN A 282 -0.72 -11.23 14.09
C GLN A 282 -1.63 -11.57 12.90
N VAL A 283 -1.93 -12.85 12.71
CA VAL A 283 -2.77 -13.31 11.60
C VAL A 283 -4.23 -13.42 12.05
N ILE A 284 -5.13 -12.82 11.28
CA ILE A 284 -6.58 -12.90 11.45
C ILE A 284 -7.15 -13.62 10.23
N HIS A 285 -7.73 -14.80 10.46
CA HIS A 285 -8.40 -15.58 9.42
C HIS A 285 -9.90 -15.35 9.50
N GLU A 286 -10.45 -14.80 8.42
CA GLU A 286 -11.88 -14.65 8.22
C GLU A 286 -12.45 -15.80 7.39
N ARG A 287 -13.74 -16.09 7.56
CA ARG A 287 -14.37 -17.23 6.88
C ARG A 287 -14.67 -16.95 5.41
N SER A 288 -14.81 -15.67 5.06
CA SER A 288 -15.13 -15.24 3.71
C SER A 288 -14.59 -13.84 3.45
N TYR A 289 -14.53 -13.45 2.17
CA TYR A 289 -14.21 -12.07 1.81
C TYR A 289 -15.31 -11.08 2.23
N ASP A 290 -16.56 -11.52 2.44
CA ASP A 290 -17.64 -10.68 2.97
C ASP A 290 -17.39 -10.29 4.43
N GLU A 291 -16.75 -11.17 5.22
CA GLU A 291 -16.27 -10.87 6.58
C GLU A 291 -15.08 -9.88 6.57
N ILE A 292 -14.50 -9.59 5.39
CA ILE A 292 -13.42 -8.60 5.21
C ILE A 292 -13.94 -7.30 4.60
N TYR A 293 -14.77 -7.34 3.56
CA TYR A 293 -15.12 -6.17 2.74
C TYR A 293 -16.57 -5.69 2.89
N HIS A 294 -17.43 -6.43 3.59
CA HIS A 294 -18.81 -6.02 3.79
C HIS A 294 -19.15 -5.88 5.27
N SER A 295 -19.18 -6.99 6.00
CA SER A 295 -19.67 -7.07 7.39
C SER A 295 -19.04 -6.06 8.36
N PRO A 296 -17.72 -5.80 8.35
CA PRO A 296 -17.09 -4.89 9.32
C PRO A 296 -17.41 -3.41 9.10
N TRP A 297 -17.97 -3.05 7.93
CA TRP A 297 -18.14 -1.66 7.49
C TRP A 297 -19.61 -1.26 7.34
N SER A 298 -20.51 -2.24 7.36
CA SER A 298 -21.94 -2.00 7.47
C SER A 298 -22.21 -1.32 8.80
N MET A 299 -22.64 -0.06 8.75
CA MET A 299 -23.06 0.66 9.96
C MET A 299 -24.31 -0.01 10.52
N ASP A 300 -24.33 -0.23 11.84
CA ASP A 300 -25.60 -0.28 12.58
C ASP A 300 -26.25 1.11 12.59
#